data_AF-A0A1M3JWQ5-F1
#
_entry.id   AF-A0A1M3JWQ5-F1
#
_cell.length_a   1.000
_cell.length_b   1.000
_cell.length_c   1.000
_cell.angle_alpha   90.00
_cell.angle_beta   90.00
_cell.angle_gamma   90.00
#
_symmetry.space_group_name_H-M   'P 1'
#
loop_
_entity.id
_entity.type
_entity.pdbx_description
1 polymer ?
#
loop_
_entity_poly.entity_id
_entity_poly.type
_entity_poly.pdbx_seq_one_letter_code
_entity_poly.pdbx_strand_id
1 'polypeptide(L)'
;MLPKVALTVISIASFVGVLLTMTTHGAGNLFQVVTRWLHLISFAFLIGGTMWKGLFAKPAELPEQRSYFARFTAGSYARFRSLMRFILPIFIVTALFDTYRFASMGVASWLVWFEVAIITAVTFTAGYDVFRPVNKEDPFGERTIAKAILALLLVDAIILAAFDVNLAQGGRIWPLVVRSIHLAAFGMWFGGAVWNIFITVPAARKIISLPVVLAASQQLERFRITVRIILPTLIVTGLIQAYPYVGFSLRALTSSFFGWLILTKLILIVILVGVFITCPMWRACSPISGMCKIDDLYNKGN
;
A
#
# COMPACT_ATOMS: atom_id res chain seq x y z
N MET A 1 -14.72 -1.00 -13.32
CA MET A 1 -14.20 0.39 -13.27
C MET A 1 -14.00 0.87 -11.83
N LEU A 2 -14.97 0.65 -10.93
CA LEU A 2 -14.98 1.17 -9.55
C LEU A 2 -13.71 0.93 -8.70
N PRO A 3 -13.05 -0.25 -8.69
CA PRO A 3 -11.81 -0.43 -7.93
C PRO A 3 -10.66 0.47 -8.40
N LYS A 4 -10.59 0.76 -9.71
CA LYS A 4 -9.60 1.68 -10.27
C LYS A 4 -9.90 3.12 -9.87
N VAL A 5 -11.19 3.50 -9.82
CA VAL A 5 -11.63 4.82 -9.33
C VAL A 5 -11.22 5.01 -7.87
N ALA A 6 -11.48 4.02 -7.00
CA ALA A 6 -11.05 4.06 -5.60
C ALA A 6 -9.53 4.25 -5.48
N LEU A 7 -8.75 3.54 -6.30
CA LEU A 7 -7.29 3.69 -6.34
C LEU A 7 -6.84 5.08 -6.82
N THR A 8 -7.51 5.66 -7.80
CA THR A 8 -7.24 7.04 -8.24
C THR A 8 -7.54 8.04 -7.12
N VAL A 9 -8.68 7.91 -6.45
CA VAL A 9 -9.09 8.79 -5.34
C VAL A 9 -8.08 8.75 -4.20
N ILE A 10 -7.64 7.56 -3.76
CA ILE A 10 -6.59 7.49 -2.73
C ILE A 10 -5.27 8.05 -3.24
N SER A 11 -4.88 7.81 -4.50
CA SER A 11 -3.63 8.34 -5.05
C SER A 11 -3.61 9.87 -4.96
N ILE A 12 -4.71 10.53 -5.35
CA ILE A 12 -4.86 11.98 -5.24
C ILE A 12 -4.87 12.41 -3.75
N ALA A 13 -5.63 11.73 -2.89
CA ALA A 13 -5.68 12.06 -1.46
C ALA A 13 -4.31 11.92 -0.76
N SER A 14 -3.51 10.95 -1.18
CA SER A 14 -2.14 10.75 -0.71
C SER A 14 -1.21 11.86 -1.21
N PHE A 15 -1.32 12.27 -2.48
CA PHE A 15 -0.56 13.38 -3.03
C PHE A 15 -0.86 14.69 -2.30
N VAL A 16 -2.15 14.99 -2.06
CA VAL A 16 -2.58 16.14 -1.24
C VAL A 16 -2.00 16.05 0.17
N GLY A 17 -1.98 14.87 0.78
CA GLY A 17 -1.36 14.65 2.09
C GLY A 17 0.16 14.87 2.09
N VAL A 18 0.86 14.50 1.03
CA VAL A 18 2.29 14.77 0.86
C VAL A 18 2.53 16.25 0.66
N LEU A 19 1.74 16.92 -0.18
CA LEU A 19 1.82 18.37 -0.36
C LEU A 19 1.65 19.10 0.99
N LEU A 20 0.65 18.70 1.78
CA LEU A 20 0.43 19.23 3.14
C LEU A 20 1.62 18.98 4.08
N THR A 21 2.24 17.80 4.02
CA THR A 21 3.39 17.48 4.88
C THR A 21 4.64 18.24 4.43
N MET A 22 4.86 18.36 3.13
CA MET A 22 6.06 19.00 2.59
C MET A 22 6.05 20.51 2.80
N THR A 23 4.88 21.16 2.80
CA THR A 23 4.78 22.58 3.15
C THR A 23 5.15 22.85 4.60
N THR A 24 4.91 21.92 5.54
CA THR A 24 5.33 22.09 6.94
C THR A 24 6.83 21.87 7.14
N HIS A 25 7.48 21.14 6.22
CA HIS A 25 8.93 21.02 6.18
C HIS A 25 9.61 22.25 5.55
N GLY A 26 8.87 23.18 4.95
CA GLY A 26 9.43 24.28 4.16
C GLY A 26 9.97 23.84 2.79
N ALA A 27 9.60 22.66 2.30
CA ALA A 27 9.96 22.19 0.97
C ALA A 27 9.15 22.95 -0.10
N GLY A 28 9.83 23.80 -0.86
CA GLY A 28 9.18 24.85 -1.67
C GLY A 28 8.84 24.50 -3.12
N ASN A 29 9.32 23.37 -3.67
CA ASN A 29 9.11 23.05 -5.09
C ASN A 29 8.33 21.75 -5.33
N LEU A 30 7.61 21.72 -6.45
CA LEU A 30 6.77 20.59 -6.84
C LEU A 30 7.59 19.30 -7.05
N PHE A 31 8.85 19.43 -7.47
CA PHE A 31 9.74 18.29 -7.66
C PHE A 31 9.96 17.51 -6.35
N GLN A 32 10.24 18.20 -5.24
CA GLN A 32 10.39 17.57 -3.93
C GLN A 32 9.10 16.87 -3.47
N VAL A 33 7.93 17.49 -3.72
CA VAL A 33 6.61 16.91 -3.40
C VAL A 33 6.37 15.63 -4.22
N VAL A 34 6.61 15.68 -5.52
CA VAL A 34 6.43 14.53 -6.43
C VAL A 34 7.39 13.40 -6.05
N THR A 35 8.65 13.70 -5.75
CA THR A 35 9.62 12.67 -5.35
C THR A 35 9.23 12.01 -4.03
N ARG A 36 8.82 12.79 -3.01
CA ARG A 36 8.29 12.25 -1.74
C ARG A 36 7.04 11.39 -1.97
N TRP A 37 6.16 11.82 -2.85
CA TRP A 37 4.95 11.06 -3.17
C TRP A 37 5.29 9.74 -3.87
N LEU A 38 6.19 9.74 -4.85
CA LEU A 38 6.67 8.53 -5.52
C LEU A 38 7.37 7.58 -4.53
N HIS A 39 8.15 8.12 -3.59
CA HIS A 39 8.73 7.33 -2.51
C HIS A 39 7.64 6.63 -1.69
N LEU A 40 6.63 7.36 -1.19
CA LEU A 40 5.57 6.76 -0.39
C LEU A 40 4.68 5.79 -1.18
N ILE A 41 4.45 6.02 -2.47
CA ILE A 41 3.68 5.13 -3.34
C ILE A 41 4.45 3.83 -3.62
N SER A 42 5.75 3.92 -3.90
CA SER A 42 6.60 2.74 -4.12
C SER A 42 6.81 1.95 -2.82
N PHE A 43 7.02 2.63 -1.69
CA PHE A 43 6.97 2.06 -0.34
C PHE A 43 5.65 1.31 -0.10
N ALA A 44 4.51 1.96 -0.37
CA ALA A 44 3.18 1.40 -0.18
C ALA A 44 2.95 0.14 -1.04
N PHE A 45 3.42 0.16 -2.29
CA PHE A 45 3.40 -1.00 -3.18
C PHE A 45 4.18 -2.18 -2.57
N LEU A 46 5.40 -1.93 -2.10
CA LEU A 46 6.27 -2.95 -1.52
C LEU A 46 5.63 -3.55 -0.27
N ILE A 47 5.24 -2.71 0.71
CA ILE A 47 4.74 -3.17 2.01
C ILE A 47 3.42 -3.94 1.87
N GLY A 48 2.46 -3.42 1.09
CA GLY A 48 1.19 -4.11 0.88
C GLY A 48 1.37 -5.39 0.06
N GLY A 49 2.24 -5.39 -0.96
CA GLY A 49 2.53 -6.59 -1.73
C GLY A 49 3.22 -7.68 -0.92
N THR A 50 4.19 -7.33 -0.07
CA THR A 50 4.87 -8.27 0.84
C THR A 50 3.95 -8.73 1.96
N MET A 51 3.03 -7.88 2.44
CA MET A 51 1.96 -8.28 3.37
C MET A 51 1.07 -9.35 2.75
N TRP A 52 0.60 -9.15 1.52
CA TRP A 52 -0.23 -10.14 0.82
C TRP A 52 0.51 -11.45 0.61
N LYS A 53 1.74 -11.37 0.10
CA LYS A 53 2.61 -12.52 -0.11
C LYS A 53 2.91 -13.26 1.20
N GLY A 54 3.30 -12.57 2.27
CA GLY A 54 3.76 -13.17 3.51
C GLY A 54 2.64 -13.67 4.43
N LEU A 55 1.55 -12.92 4.53
CA LEU A 55 0.52 -13.14 5.55
C LEU A 55 -0.79 -13.69 5.00
N PHE A 56 -1.22 -13.24 3.82
CA PHE A 56 -2.59 -13.52 3.36
C PHE A 56 -2.72 -14.57 2.26
N ALA A 57 -1.69 -14.86 1.49
CA ALA A 57 -1.67 -16.05 0.65
C ALA A 57 -1.56 -17.30 1.54
N LYS A 58 -2.55 -18.19 1.46
CA LYS A 58 -2.60 -19.45 2.23
C LYS A 58 -2.84 -20.64 1.29
N PRO A 59 -2.32 -21.83 1.62
CA PRO A 59 -2.63 -23.06 0.90
C PRO A 59 -4.13 -23.39 0.98
N ALA A 60 -4.59 -24.24 0.05
CA ALA A 60 -5.95 -24.77 0.09
C ALA A 60 -6.13 -25.68 1.32
N GLU A 61 -7.32 -25.61 1.92
CA GLU A 61 -7.72 -26.52 3.01
C GLU A 61 -7.97 -27.93 2.46
N LEU A 62 -8.64 -28.03 1.30
CA LEU A 62 -8.97 -29.28 0.65
C LEU A 62 -7.82 -29.80 -0.24
N PRO A 63 -7.41 -31.08 -0.12
CA PRO A 63 -6.35 -31.67 -0.93
C PRO A 63 -6.54 -31.52 -2.43
N GLU A 64 -7.76 -31.73 -2.96
CA GLU A 64 -8.03 -31.63 -4.40
C GLU A 64 -7.85 -30.22 -4.98
N GLN A 65 -7.87 -29.18 -4.15
CA GLN A 65 -7.73 -27.79 -4.57
C GLN A 65 -6.27 -27.29 -4.50
N ARG A 66 -5.36 -28.01 -3.85
CA ARG A 66 -3.99 -27.55 -3.55
C ARG A 66 -3.22 -27.14 -4.80
N SER A 67 -3.28 -27.95 -5.86
CA SER A 67 -2.56 -27.67 -7.12
C SER A 67 -3.08 -26.41 -7.83
N TYR A 68 -4.38 -26.13 -7.76
CA TYR A 68 -4.97 -24.91 -8.32
C TYR A 68 -4.58 -23.67 -7.52
N PHE A 69 -4.62 -23.77 -6.19
CA PHE A 69 -4.21 -22.67 -5.30
C PHE A 69 -2.71 -22.37 -5.44
N ALA A 70 -1.87 -23.41 -5.53
CA ALA A 70 -0.44 -23.24 -5.76
C ALA A 70 -0.17 -22.56 -7.10
N ARG A 71 -0.75 -23.03 -8.21
CA ARG A 71 -0.58 -22.40 -9.53
C ARG A 71 -1.06 -20.95 -9.55
N PHE A 72 -2.22 -20.65 -8.98
CA PHE A 72 -2.74 -19.29 -8.87
C PHE A 72 -1.84 -18.38 -8.02
N THR A 73 -1.34 -18.88 -6.89
CA THR A 73 -0.44 -18.14 -5.99
C THR A 73 0.91 -17.88 -6.66
N ALA A 74 1.50 -18.90 -7.30
CA ALA A 74 2.75 -18.77 -8.05
C ALA A 74 2.60 -17.75 -9.20
N GLY A 75 1.47 -17.78 -9.92
CA GLY A 75 1.16 -16.78 -10.96
C GLY A 75 1.04 -15.36 -10.42
N SER A 76 0.42 -15.20 -9.25
CA SER A 76 0.34 -13.92 -8.54
C SER A 76 1.72 -13.43 -8.12
N TYR A 77 2.56 -14.29 -7.56
CA TYR A 77 3.92 -13.94 -7.14
C TYR A 77 4.83 -13.59 -8.31
N ALA A 78 4.74 -14.33 -9.41
CA ALA A 78 5.48 -14.01 -10.63
C ALA A 78 5.12 -12.62 -11.15
N ARG A 79 3.83 -12.25 -11.11
CA ARG A 79 3.38 -10.93 -11.52
C ARG A 79 3.80 -9.83 -10.54
N PHE A 80 3.74 -10.09 -9.23
CA PHE A 80 4.26 -9.17 -8.22
C PHE A 80 5.75 -8.87 -8.45
N ARG A 81 6.58 -9.90 -8.63
CA ARG A 81 8.02 -9.75 -8.91
C ARG A 81 8.28 -8.98 -10.21
N SER A 82 7.49 -9.24 -11.26
CA SER A 82 7.58 -8.50 -12.53
C SER A 82 7.37 -7.00 -12.33
N LEU A 83 6.38 -6.60 -11.52
CA LEU A 83 6.16 -5.19 -11.17
C LEU A 83 7.25 -4.64 -10.25
N MET A 84 7.72 -5.42 -9.26
CA MET A 84 8.80 -5.02 -8.36
C MET A 84 10.10 -4.69 -9.09
N ARG A 85 10.40 -5.29 -10.25
CA ARG A 85 11.58 -4.92 -11.05
C ARG A 85 11.62 -3.46 -11.44
N PHE A 86 10.46 -2.81 -11.54
CA PHE A 86 10.34 -1.38 -11.83
C PHE A 86 10.12 -0.57 -10.56
N ILE A 87 9.31 -1.07 -9.63
CA ILE A 87 8.97 -0.33 -8.40
C ILE A 87 10.16 -0.25 -7.42
N LEU A 88 10.98 -1.30 -7.31
CA LEU A 88 12.11 -1.32 -6.39
C LEU A 88 13.18 -0.26 -6.75
N PRO A 89 13.62 -0.11 -8.02
CA PRO A 89 14.49 1.01 -8.39
C PRO A 89 13.89 2.39 -8.09
N ILE A 90 12.57 2.57 -8.32
CA ILE A 90 11.88 3.83 -7.98
C ILE A 90 11.96 4.07 -6.47
N PHE A 91 11.65 3.07 -5.65
CA PHE A 91 11.78 3.14 -4.20
C PHE A 91 13.20 3.55 -3.80
N ILE A 92 14.23 2.86 -4.29
CA ILE A 92 15.63 3.14 -3.92
C ILE A 92 16.02 4.57 -4.25
N VAL A 93 15.80 5.01 -5.50
CA VAL A 93 16.21 6.34 -5.95
C VAL A 93 15.48 7.43 -5.18
N THR A 94 14.17 7.28 -5.00
CA THR A 94 13.35 8.29 -4.31
C THR A 94 13.58 8.29 -2.80
N ALA A 95 13.87 7.13 -2.18
CA ALA A 95 14.25 7.00 -0.79
C ALA A 95 15.60 7.67 -0.53
N LEU A 96 16.65 7.36 -1.31
CA LEU A 96 17.96 8.00 -1.18
C LEU A 96 17.90 9.52 -1.36
N PHE A 97 17.10 9.99 -2.32
CA PHE A 97 16.87 11.42 -2.50
C PHE A 97 16.22 12.05 -1.27
N ASP A 98 15.19 11.41 -0.70
CA ASP A 98 14.54 11.88 0.52
C ASP A 98 15.49 11.86 1.71
N THR A 99 16.28 10.81 1.89
CA THR A 99 17.28 10.69 2.95
C THR A 99 18.31 11.82 2.85
N TYR A 100 18.84 12.08 1.65
CA TYR A 100 19.75 13.19 1.40
C TYR A 100 19.10 14.54 1.72
N ARG A 101 17.84 14.73 1.28
CA ARG A 101 17.08 15.95 1.58
C ARG A 101 16.91 16.13 3.09
N PHE A 102 16.46 15.13 3.82
CA PHE A 102 16.31 15.21 5.29
C PHE A 102 17.65 15.48 5.98
N ALA A 103 18.75 14.87 5.52
CA ALA A 103 20.10 15.16 6.02
C ALA A 103 20.48 16.63 5.82
N SER A 104 20.22 17.20 4.64
CA SER A 104 20.48 18.61 4.35
C SER A 104 19.63 19.59 5.17
N MET A 105 18.52 19.12 5.73
CA MET A 105 17.60 19.90 6.58
C MET A 105 17.93 19.78 8.07
N GLY A 106 19.06 19.17 8.42
CA GLY A 106 19.55 19.14 9.80
C GLY A 106 18.93 18.05 10.68
N VAL A 107 18.27 17.04 10.09
CA VAL A 107 17.85 15.85 10.83
C VAL A 107 19.07 15.15 11.44
N ALA A 108 18.92 14.60 12.65
CA ALA A 108 20.00 13.92 13.37
C ALA A 108 20.71 12.85 12.52
N SER A 109 22.04 12.90 12.48
CA SER A 109 22.88 12.07 11.61
C SER A 109 22.66 10.57 11.81
N TRP A 110 22.39 10.13 13.04
CA TRP A 110 22.13 8.71 13.33
C TRP A 110 20.85 8.20 12.65
N LEU A 111 19.80 9.02 12.53
CA LEU A 111 18.57 8.65 11.80
C LEU A 111 18.85 8.50 10.30
N VAL A 112 19.67 9.39 9.74
CA VAL A 112 20.09 9.33 8.34
C VAL A 112 20.83 8.02 8.05
N TRP A 113 21.79 7.65 8.89
CA TRP A 113 22.52 6.38 8.73
C TRP A 113 21.64 5.15 8.94
N PHE A 114 20.69 5.22 9.87
CA PHE A 114 19.74 4.13 10.10
C PHE A 114 18.81 3.93 8.91
N GLU A 115 18.34 5.01 8.29
CA GLU A 115 17.60 4.95 7.03
C GLU A 115 18.43 4.33 5.91
N VAL A 116 19.67 4.78 5.71
CA VAL A 116 20.57 4.20 4.68
C VAL A 116 20.73 2.69 4.90
N ALA A 117 20.88 2.26 6.15
CA ALA A 117 20.98 0.84 6.49
C ALA A 117 19.68 0.07 6.16
N ILE A 118 18.51 0.64 6.47
CA ILE A 118 17.21 0.02 6.15
C ILE A 118 16.95 -0.02 4.65
N ILE A 119 17.19 1.07 3.91
CA ILE A 119 17.09 1.08 2.44
C ILE A 119 17.98 -0.01 1.85
N THR A 120 19.21 -0.14 2.36
CA THR A 120 20.17 -1.17 1.92
C THR A 120 19.64 -2.58 2.21
N ALA A 121 19.15 -2.84 3.43
CA ALA A 121 18.59 -4.12 3.82
C ALA A 121 17.35 -4.50 2.99
N VAL A 122 16.44 -3.55 2.77
CA VAL A 122 15.26 -3.72 1.89
C VAL A 122 15.71 -4.01 0.47
N THR A 123 16.68 -3.25 -0.06
CA THR A 123 17.22 -3.41 -1.42
C THR A 123 17.76 -4.81 -1.65
N PHE A 124 18.62 -5.30 -0.76
CA PHE A 124 19.20 -6.64 -0.91
C PHE A 124 18.16 -7.74 -0.70
N THR A 125 17.30 -7.64 0.31
CA THR A 125 16.32 -8.68 0.62
C THR A 125 15.22 -8.75 -0.44
N ALA A 126 14.66 -7.60 -0.84
CA ALA A 126 13.66 -7.51 -1.89
C ALA A 126 14.27 -7.83 -3.26
N GLY A 127 15.48 -7.36 -3.56
CA GLY A 127 16.22 -7.71 -4.77
C GLY A 127 16.41 -9.21 -4.90
N TYR A 128 16.86 -9.88 -3.84
CA TYR A 128 16.96 -11.34 -3.81
C TYR A 128 15.62 -12.03 -4.07
N ASP A 129 14.51 -11.56 -3.45
CA ASP A 129 13.18 -12.11 -3.73
C ASP A 129 12.72 -11.89 -5.17
N VAL A 130 13.07 -10.75 -5.79
CA VAL A 130 12.67 -10.39 -7.16
C VAL A 130 13.39 -11.24 -8.21
N PHE A 131 14.68 -11.52 -8.01
CA PHE A 131 15.53 -12.17 -9.01
C PHE A 131 15.67 -13.69 -8.84
N ARG A 132 15.34 -14.24 -7.67
CA ARG A 132 15.32 -15.70 -7.51
C ARG A 132 14.23 -16.36 -8.38
N PRO A 133 14.38 -17.64 -8.77
CA PRO A 133 13.34 -18.40 -9.45
C PRO A 133 12.03 -18.47 -8.63
N VAL A 134 10.88 -18.59 -9.30
CA VAL A 134 9.59 -18.81 -8.62
C VAL A 134 9.45 -20.30 -8.33
N ASN A 135 9.20 -20.67 -7.07
CA ASN A 135 8.86 -22.05 -6.76
C ASN A 135 7.41 -22.33 -7.18
N LYS A 136 7.24 -23.07 -8.28
CA LYS A 136 5.91 -23.39 -8.84
C LYS A 136 5.22 -24.51 -8.07
N GLU A 137 5.97 -25.38 -7.40
CA GLU A 137 5.47 -26.54 -6.69
C GLU A 137 5.00 -26.16 -5.28
N ASP A 138 5.82 -25.39 -4.56
CA ASP A 138 5.48 -24.80 -3.27
C ASP A 138 5.74 -23.29 -3.24
N PRO A 139 4.80 -22.47 -3.74
CA PRO A 139 4.92 -21.02 -3.61
C PRO A 139 4.83 -20.55 -2.16
N PHE A 140 4.29 -21.34 -1.23
CA PHE A 140 4.07 -20.90 0.16
C PHE A 140 5.36 -20.89 0.98
N GLY A 141 6.39 -21.64 0.58
CA GLY A 141 7.74 -21.52 1.14
C GLY A 141 8.35 -20.11 0.98
N GLU A 142 7.86 -19.31 0.04
CA GLU A 142 8.32 -17.93 -0.17
C GLU A 142 7.84 -16.94 0.89
N ARG A 143 6.96 -17.35 1.80
CA ARG A 143 6.35 -16.46 2.80
C ARG A 143 7.34 -15.93 3.82
N THR A 144 8.37 -16.71 4.16
CA THR A 144 9.36 -16.32 5.17
C THR A 144 10.12 -15.06 4.78
N ILE A 145 10.66 -15.02 3.56
CA ILE A 145 11.34 -13.82 3.08
C ILE A 145 10.38 -12.64 2.90
N ALA A 146 9.14 -12.88 2.46
CA ALA A 146 8.15 -11.81 2.34
C ALA A 146 7.81 -11.18 3.70
N LYS A 147 7.77 -11.98 4.78
CA LYS A 147 7.63 -11.48 6.15
C LYS A 147 8.85 -10.69 6.61
N ALA A 148 10.06 -11.12 6.25
CA ALA A 148 11.28 -10.39 6.56
C ALA A 148 11.29 -9.01 5.86
N ILE A 149 10.96 -8.95 4.57
CA ILE A 149 10.83 -7.68 3.82
C ILE A 149 9.73 -6.81 4.45
N LEU A 150 8.58 -7.39 4.80
CA LEU A 150 7.51 -6.67 5.48
C LEU A 150 7.98 -6.06 6.81
N ALA A 151 8.73 -6.82 7.61
CA ALA A 151 9.27 -6.32 8.88
C ALA A 151 10.22 -5.14 8.66
N LEU A 152 11.12 -5.24 7.68
CA LEU A 152 12.02 -4.14 7.30
C LEU A 152 11.24 -2.89 6.86
N LEU A 153 10.20 -3.05 6.05
CA LEU A 153 9.34 -1.93 5.60
C LEU A 153 8.49 -1.34 6.74
N LEU A 154 8.14 -2.12 7.76
CA LEU A 154 7.49 -1.58 8.96
C LEU A 154 8.45 -0.76 9.80
N VAL A 155 9.71 -1.17 9.88
CA VAL A 155 10.77 -0.37 10.51
C VAL A 155 11.02 0.91 9.70
N ASP A 156 11.10 0.80 8.38
CA ASP A 156 11.20 1.94 7.45
C ASP A 156 10.07 2.96 7.68
N ALA A 157 8.82 2.50 7.85
CA ALA A 157 7.68 3.37 8.18
C ALA A 157 7.91 4.20 9.45
N ILE A 158 8.57 3.63 10.47
CA ILE A 158 8.89 4.31 11.72
C ILE A 158 9.99 5.35 11.49
N ILE A 159 10.98 5.05 10.67
CA ILE A 159 12.07 5.99 10.35
C ILE A 159 11.54 7.15 9.51
N LEU A 160 10.72 6.88 8.49
CA LEU A 160 10.06 7.91 7.69
C LEU A 160 9.18 8.81 8.56
N ALA A 161 8.48 8.24 9.53
CA ALA A 161 7.72 9.00 10.53
C ALA A 161 8.64 9.84 11.42
N ALA A 162 9.77 9.28 11.86
CA ALA A 162 10.75 10.00 12.68
C ALA A 162 11.34 11.20 11.93
N PHE A 163 11.62 11.07 10.63
CA PHE A 163 12.05 12.19 9.80
C PHE A 163 11.01 13.32 9.75
N ASP A 164 9.75 12.99 9.42
CA ASP A 164 8.68 13.98 9.34
C ASP A 164 8.47 14.68 10.70
N VAL A 165 8.47 13.92 11.80
CA VAL A 165 8.19 14.44 13.15
C VAL A 165 9.39 15.18 13.75
N ASN A 166 10.63 14.78 13.41
CA ASN A 166 11.83 15.51 13.82
C ASN A 166 11.83 16.93 13.26
N LEU A 167 11.53 17.07 11.97
CA LEU A 167 11.46 18.38 11.32
C LEU A 167 10.25 19.22 11.76
N ALA A 168 9.05 18.65 11.70
CA ALA A 168 7.83 19.44 11.91
C ALA A 168 7.49 19.68 13.40
N GLN A 169 7.92 18.78 14.28
CA GLN A 169 7.39 18.67 15.65
C GLN A 169 8.47 18.39 16.70
N GLY A 170 9.75 18.51 16.34
CA GLY A 170 10.88 18.36 17.27
C GLY A 170 11.03 16.94 17.84
N GLY A 171 10.57 15.90 17.13
CA GLY A 171 10.80 14.51 17.54
C GLY A 171 9.87 14.03 18.67
N ARG A 172 8.72 14.68 18.90
CA ARG A 172 7.75 14.26 19.93
C ARG A 172 7.25 12.83 19.70
N ILE A 173 7.18 12.05 20.77
CA ILE A 173 6.82 10.62 20.74
C ILE A 173 5.38 10.41 20.24
N TRP A 174 4.41 11.20 20.70
CA TRP A 174 3.02 10.99 20.32
C TRP A 174 2.77 11.17 18.81
N PRO A 175 3.21 12.28 18.17
CA PRO A 175 3.12 12.40 16.72
C PRO A 175 3.90 11.32 15.97
N LEU A 176 5.06 10.88 16.48
CA LEU A 176 5.82 9.75 15.91
C LEU A 176 4.96 8.50 15.85
N VAL A 177 4.35 8.10 16.97
CA VAL A 177 3.48 6.90 17.02
C VAL A 177 2.32 7.02 16.02
N VAL A 178 1.61 8.16 16.02
CA VAL A 178 0.48 8.39 15.13
C VAL A 178 0.93 8.38 13.66
N ARG A 179 2.09 8.95 13.34
CA ARG A 179 2.64 8.98 11.98
C ARG A 179 3.07 7.61 11.50
N SER A 180 3.77 6.84 12.33
CA SER A 180 4.16 5.46 12.01
C SER A 180 2.93 4.59 11.72
N ILE A 181 1.90 4.66 12.57
CA ILE A 181 0.65 3.93 12.36
C ILE A 181 -0.02 4.37 11.06
N HIS A 182 -0.09 5.68 10.79
CA HIS A 182 -0.71 6.20 9.57
C HIS A 182 0.03 5.73 8.30
N LEU A 183 1.36 5.78 8.28
CA LEU A 183 2.17 5.35 7.13
C LEU A 183 2.07 3.84 6.91
N ALA A 184 2.13 3.04 7.98
CA ALA A 184 1.97 1.59 7.90
C ALA A 184 0.56 1.22 7.38
N ALA A 185 -0.48 1.85 7.94
CA ALA A 185 -1.86 1.69 7.51
C ALA A 185 -2.06 2.08 6.04
N PHE A 186 -1.49 3.22 5.61
CA PHE A 186 -1.56 3.69 4.24
C PHE A 186 -0.89 2.69 3.30
N GLY A 187 0.32 2.27 3.63
CA GLY A 187 1.09 1.33 2.82
C GLY A 187 0.37 0.00 2.64
N MET A 188 -0.11 -0.59 3.75
CA MET A 188 -0.84 -1.86 3.73
C MET A 188 -2.14 -1.77 2.93
N TRP A 189 -2.88 -0.67 3.04
CA TRP A 189 -4.11 -0.49 2.30
C TRP A 189 -3.89 -0.26 0.81
N PHE A 190 -3.04 0.72 0.45
CA PHE A 190 -2.77 1.06 -0.94
C PHE A 190 -2.12 -0.11 -1.68
N GLY A 191 -1.07 -0.71 -1.11
CA GLY A 191 -0.44 -1.88 -1.72
C GLY A 191 -1.38 -3.08 -1.77
N GLY A 192 -2.30 -3.21 -0.82
CA GLY A 192 -3.33 -4.24 -0.87
C GLY A 192 -4.37 -4.03 -1.98
N ALA A 193 -4.76 -2.79 -2.24
CA ALA A 193 -5.60 -2.46 -3.40
C ALA A 193 -4.86 -2.76 -4.71
N VAL A 194 -3.59 -2.38 -4.81
CA VAL A 194 -2.75 -2.67 -5.98
C VAL A 194 -2.61 -4.18 -6.20
N TRP A 195 -2.39 -4.95 -5.14
CA TRP A 195 -2.31 -6.40 -5.22
C TRP A 195 -3.57 -7.00 -5.82
N ASN A 196 -4.74 -6.66 -5.28
CA ASN A 196 -5.98 -7.21 -5.77
C ASN A 196 -6.28 -6.80 -7.23
N ILE A 197 -6.02 -5.55 -7.61
CA ILE A 197 -6.36 -5.02 -8.94
C ILE A 197 -5.37 -5.46 -10.02
N PHE A 198 -4.07 -5.40 -9.75
CA PHE A 198 -3.03 -5.55 -10.78
C PHE A 198 -2.28 -6.88 -10.71
N ILE A 199 -2.44 -7.65 -9.63
CA ILE A 199 -1.73 -8.92 -9.42
C ILE A 199 -2.73 -10.08 -9.43
N THR A 200 -3.64 -10.12 -8.46
CA THR A 200 -4.63 -11.20 -8.30
C THR A 200 -5.58 -11.30 -9.49
N VAL A 201 -6.23 -10.21 -9.91
CA VAL A 201 -7.19 -10.24 -11.03
C VAL A 201 -6.55 -10.75 -12.33
N PRO A 202 -5.39 -10.23 -12.79
CA PRO A 202 -4.72 -10.78 -13.97
C PRO A 202 -4.24 -12.22 -13.80
N ALA A 203 -3.80 -12.63 -12.61
CA ALA A 203 -3.40 -14.01 -12.35
C ALA A 203 -4.60 -14.98 -12.44
N ALA A 204 -5.73 -14.62 -11.85
CA ALA A 204 -6.96 -15.41 -11.90
C ALA A 204 -7.48 -15.56 -13.34
N ARG A 205 -7.39 -14.52 -14.16
CA ARG A 205 -7.82 -14.57 -15.57
C ARG A 205 -7.04 -15.56 -16.44
N LYS A 206 -5.83 -15.96 -16.03
CA LYS A 206 -5.01 -16.94 -16.75
C LYS A 206 -5.37 -18.39 -16.41
N ILE A 207 -6.08 -18.62 -15.31
CA ILE A 207 -6.44 -19.96 -14.83
C ILE A 207 -7.93 -19.94 -14.50
N ILE A 208 -8.76 -20.10 -15.53
CA ILE A 208 -10.22 -20.05 -15.39
C ILE A 208 -10.70 -21.40 -14.88
N SER A 209 -10.89 -21.52 -13.56
CA SER A 209 -11.48 -22.70 -12.94
C SER A 209 -12.17 -22.35 -11.62
N LEU A 210 -13.15 -23.17 -11.21
CA LEU A 210 -13.88 -22.96 -9.96
C LEU A 210 -12.95 -22.91 -8.72
N PRO A 211 -11.94 -23.79 -8.57
CA PRO A 211 -10.98 -23.67 -7.46
C PRO A 211 -10.23 -22.33 -7.41
N VAL A 212 -9.92 -21.72 -8.56
CA VAL A 212 -9.25 -20.41 -8.61
C VAL A 212 -10.21 -19.28 -8.26
N VAL A 213 -11.47 -19.38 -8.67
CA VAL A 213 -12.54 -18.45 -8.24
C VAL A 213 -12.67 -18.47 -6.71
N LEU A 214 -12.68 -19.66 -6.10
CA LEU A 214 -12.70 -19.83 -4.65
C LEU A 214 -11.45 -19.25 -3.99
N ALA A 215 -10.25 -19.54 -4.51
CA ALA A 215 -8.99 -19.01 -3.98
C ALA A 215 -8.95 -17.47 -4.00
N ALA A 216 -9.34 -16.88 -5.13
CA ALA A 216 -9.42 -15.44 -5.28
C ALA A 216 -10.46 -14.83 -4.33
N SER A 217 -11.66 -15.42 -4.23
CA SER A 217 -12.70 -15.00 -3.29
C SER A 217 -12.20 -14.98 -1.84
N GLN A 218 -11.49 -16.03 -1.40
CA GLN A 218 -10.92 -16.09 -0.05
C GLN A 218 -9.86 -15.01 0.19
N GLN A 219 -8.99 -14.70 -0.78
CA GLN A 219 -8.03 -13.60 -0.64
C GLN A 219 -8.73 -12.26 -0.47
N LEU A 220 -9.81 -12.03 -1.21
CA LEU A 220 -10.55 -10.79 -1.15
C LEU A 220 -11.36 -10.63 0.12
N GLU A 221 -11.91 -11.72 0.67
CA GLU A 221 -12.57 -11.65 1.96
C GLU A 221 -11.58 -11.24 3.06
N ARG A 222 -10.36 -11.79 3.03
CA ARG A 222 -9.27 -11.34 3.91
C ARG A 222 -8.97 -9.85 3.70
N PHE A 223 -8.92 -9.38 2.46
CA PHE A 223 -8.65 -7.97 2.17
C PHE A 223 -9.74 -7.07 2.77
N ARG A 224 -11.01 -7.44 2.64
CA ARG A 224 -12.12 -6.66 3.20
C ARG A 224 -12.05 -6.57 4.72
N ILE A 225 -11.78 -7.69 5.39
CA ILE A 225 -11.63 -7.71 6.84
C ILE A 225 -10.49 -6.77 7.24
N THR A 226 -9.36 -6.82 6.53
CA THR A 226 -8.23 -5.92 6.79
C THR A 226 -8.57 -4.46 6.53
N VAL A 227 -9.27 -4.15 5.42
CA VAL A 227 -9.69 -2.78 5.07
C VAL A 227 -10.66 -2.21 6.12
N ARG A 228 -11.55 -3.03 6.70
CA ARG A 228 -12.47 -2.61 7.77
C ARG A 228 -11.74 -2.14 9.03
N ILE A 229 -10.50 -2.57 9.24
CA ILE A 229 -9.66 -2.11 10.35
C ILE A 229 -8.81 -0.93 9.89
N ILE A 230 -8.13 -1.07 8.74
CA ILE A 230 -7.17 -0.07 8.26
C ILE A 230 -7.82 1.26 7.90
N LEU A 231 -9.00 1.26 7.26
CA LEU A 231 -9.63 2.50 6.81
C LEU A 231 -10.04 3.39 8.00
N PRO A 232 -10.71 2.88 9.05
CA PRO A 232 -10.89 3.64 10.30
C PRO A 232 -9.57 4.12 10.90
N THR A 233 -8.54 3.28 10.95
CA THR A 233 -7.22 3.69 11.45
C THR A 233 -6.66 4.88 10.67
N LEU A 234 -6.74 4.87 9.33
CA LEU A 234 -6.28 5.97 8.49
C LEU A 234 -7.07 7.26 8.72
N ILE A 235 -8.39 7.15 8.86
CA ILE A 235 -9.26 8.30 9.14
C ILE A 235 -8.90 8.90 10.50
N VAL A 236 -8.87 8.08 11.55
CA VAL A 236 -8.60 8.54 12.92
C VAL A 236 -7.20 9.14 13.04
N THR A 237 -6.16 8.43 12.58
CA THR A 237 -4.78 8.94 12.63
C THR A 237 -4.59 10.18 11.75
N GLY A 238 -5.29 10.26 10.60
CA GLY A 238 -5.29 11.44 9.75
C GLY A 238 -5.94 12.66 10.41
N LEU A 239 -7.06 12.47 11.12
CA LEU A 239 -7.72 13.52 11.89
C LEU A 239 -6.85 14.00 13.06
N ILE A 240 -6.21 13.07 13.79
CA ILE A 240 -5.26 13.41 14.86
C ILE A 240 -4.09 14.24 14.31
N GLN A 241 -3.54 13.87 13.15
CA GLN A 241 -2.47 14.64 12.49
C GLN A 241 -2.95 16.00 11.97
N ALA A 242 -4.21 16.14 11.56
CA ALA A 242 -4.76 17.39 11.06
C ALA A 242 -5.08 18.39 12.20
N TYR A 243 -5.42 17.88 13.39
CA TYR A 243 -5.87 18.68 14.53
C TYR A 243 -4.94 19.86 14.90
N PRO A 244 -3.60 19.73 14.95
CA PRO A 244 -2.72 20.84 15.26
C PRO A 244 -2.79 22.03 14.28
N TYR A 245 -3.25 21.81 13.05
CA TYR A 245 -3.28 22.85 12.01
C TYR A 245 -4.57 23.68 12.03
N VAL A 246 -5.71 23.06 12.38
CA VAL A 246 -7.03 23.69 12.22
C VAL A 246 -7.92 23.60 13.46
N GLY A 247 -7.51 22.83 14.48
CA GLY A 247 -8.30 22.57 15.68
C GLY A 247 -9.70 22.04 15.32
N PHE A 248 -10.72 22.57 16.01
CA PHE A 248 -12.14 22.30 15.71
C PHE A 248 -12.81 23.43 14.91
N SER A 249 -12.04 24.39 14.37
CA SER A 249 -12.60 25.56 13.71
C SER A 249 -12.93 25.28 12.25
N LEU A 250 -14.22 25.24 11.92
CA LEU A 250 -14.68 25.15 10.51
C LEU A 250 -14.19 26.34 9.68
N ARG A 251 -14.03 27.51 10.30
CA ARG A 251 -13.48 28.69 9.62
C ARG A 251 -12.00 28.50 9.27
N ALA A 252 -11.22 27.79 10.08
CA ALA A 252 -9.82 27.50 9.77
C ALA A 252 -9.64 26.63 8.52
N LEU A 253 -10.63 25.76 8.24
CA LEU A 253 -10.65 24.92 7.04
C LEU A 253 -10.81 25.72 5.73
N THR A 254 -11.50 26.86 5.75
CA THR A 254 -11.75 27.66 4.54
C THR A 254 -10.92 28.93 4.44
N SER A 255 -10.28 29.36 5.54
CA SER A 255 -9.51 30.61 5.60
C SER A 255 -8.01 30.45 5.33
N SER A 256 -7.50 29.23 5.28
CA SER A 256 -6.06 28.97 5.11
C SER A 256 -5.79 27.95 4.02
N PHE A 257 -4.61 28.05 3.38
CA PHE A 257 -4.16 27.07 2.39
C PHE A 257 -4.09 25.65 2.98
N PHE A 258 -3.58 25.51 4.21
CA PHE A 258 -3.57 24.24 4.96
C PHE A 258 -4.99 23.69 5.17
N GLY A 259 -5.93 24.57 5.54
CA GLY A 259 -7.34 24.23 5.69
C GLY A 259 -7.95 23.66 4.41
N TRP A 260 -7.69 24.29 3.26
CA TRP A 260 -8.18 23.81 1.97
C TRP A 260 -7.64 22.43 1.60
N LEU A 261 -6.35 22.17 1.82
CA LEU A 261 -5.76 20.84 1.59
C LEU A 261 -6.40 19.77 2.49
N ILE A 262 -6.62 20.08 3.76
CA ILE A 262 -7.29 19.18 4.71
C ILE A 262 -8.73 18.91 4.25
N LEU A 263 -9.48 19.96 3.88
CA LEU A 263 -10.84 19.86 3.39
C LEU A 263 -10.93 19.02 2.11
N THR A 264 -10.04 19.25 1.14
CA THR A 264 -9.95 18.42 -0.07
C THR A 264 -9.72 16.95 0.28
N LYS A 265 -8.81 16.66 1.21
CA LYS A 265 -8.56 15.28 1.66
C LYS A 265 -9.79 14.65 2.32
N LEU A 266 -10.51 15.40 3.16
CA LEU A 266 -11.76 14.95 3.78
C LEU A 266 -12.84 14.63 2.74
N ILE A 267 -13.01 15.50 1.73
CA ILE A 267 -13.95 15.26 0.62
C ILE A 267 -13.57 13.98 -0.15
N LEU A 268 -12.28 13.79 -0.46
CA LEU A 268 -11.80 12.58 -1.14
C LEU A 268 -12.04 11.31 -0.31
N ILE A 269 -11.90 11.39 1.02
CA ILE A 269 -12.22 10.29 1.93
C ILE A 269 -13.72 9.98 1.90
N VAL A 270 -14.59 10.99 1.93
CA VAL A 270 -16.05 10.80 1.83
C VAL A 270 -16.42 10.14 0.49
N ILE A 271 -15.84 10.60 -0.62
CA ILE A 271 -16.02 9.98 -1.94
C ILE A 271 -15.58 8.52 -1.91
N LEU A 272 -14.41 8.24 -1.35
CA LEU A 272 -13.88 6.89 -1.24
C LEU A 272 -14.80 5.97 -0.44
N VAL A 273 -15.28 6.43 0.73
CA VAL A 273 -16.23 5.69 1.57
C VAL A 273 -17.53 5.44 0.78
N GLY A 274 -18.04 6.45 0.08
CA GLY A 274 -19.20 6.33 -0.80
C GLY A 274 -19.01 5.24 -1.86
N VAL A 275 -17.85 5.19 -2.53
CA VAL A 275 -17.52 4.14 -3.51
C VAL A 275 -17.53 2.75 -2.86
N PHE A 276 -17.01 2.60 -1.64
CA PHE A 276 -17.01 1.31 -0.94
C PHE A 276 -18.40 0.87 -0.49
N ILE A 277 -19.27 1.79 -0.07
CA ILE A 277 -20.64 1.48 0.34
C ILE A 277 -21.50 1.14 -0.90
N THR A 278 -21.38 1.90 -1.97
CA THR A 278 -22.24 1.77 -3.17
C THR A 278 -21.82 0.66 -4.11
N CYS A 279 -20.58 0.18 -4.04
CA CYS A 279 -20.12 -0.93 -4.85
C CYS A 279 -20.32 -2.26 -4.07
N PRO A 280 -21.38 -3.05 -4.34
CA PRO A 280 -21.46 -4.43 -3.86
C PRO A 280 -20.40 -5.22 -4.63
N MET A 281 -19.16 -5.19 -4.15
CA MET A 281 -17.96 -5.40 -4.98
C MET A 281 -17.90 -6.76 -5.72
N TRP A 282 -18.79 -7.72 -5.47
CA TRP A 282 -18.66 -9.08 -6.01
C TRP A 282 -19.92 -9.71 -6.63
N ARG A 283 -21.15 -9.24 -6.34
CA ARG A 283 -22.33 -9.80 -7.03
C ARG A 283 -22.58 -9.24 -8.43
N ALA A 284 -22.12 -8.02 -8.71
CA ALA A 284 -22.49 -7.33 -9.95
C ALA A 284 -21.31 -6.89 -10.85
N CYS A 285 -20.04 -6.96 -10.42
CA CYS A 285 -18.97 -6.22 -11.10
C CYS A 285 -17.56 -6.88 -11.13
N SER A 286 -17.41 -8.16 -10.78
CA SER A 286 -16.08 -8.79 -10.78
C SER A 286 -15.61 -9.10 -12.21
N PRO A 287 -14.38 -8.71 -12.58
CA PRO A 287 -13.80 -8.97 -13.89
C PRO A 287 -13.28 -10.41 -14.09
N ILE A 288 -13.49 -11.30 -13.11
CA ILE A 288 -13.07 -12.70 -13.12
C ILE A 288 -14.29 -13.57 -13.51
N SER A 289 -14.17 -14.33 -14.59
CA SER A 289 -15.22 -15.28 -15.03
C SER A 289 -15.53 -16.28 -13.92
N GLY A 290 -16.82 -16.57 -13.69
CA GLY A 290 -17.28 -17.47 -12.62
C GLY A 290 -17.55 -16.80 -11.28
N MET A 291 -17.18 -15.54 -11.12
CA MET A 291 -17.27 -14.85 -9.84
C MET A 291 -18.63 -14.18 -9.60
N CYS A 292 -19.22 -13.60 -10.65
CA CYS A 292 -20.56 -13.01 -10.60
C CYS A 292 -21.63 -13.98 -11.10
N LYS A 293 -21.31 -14.75 -12.16
CA LYS A 293 -22.14 -15.82 -12.70
C LYS A 293 -21.26 -17.05 -12.90
N ILE A 294 -21.63 -18.15 -12.25
CA ILE A 294 -20.87 -19.42 -12.36
C ILE A 294 -20.92 -19.93 -13.81
N ASP A 295 -22.01 -19.67 -14.53
CA ASP A 295 -22.20 -20.04 -15.94
C ASP A 295 -21.12 -19.47 -16.88
N ASP A 296 -20.49 -18.35 -16.50
CA ASP A 296 -19.36 -17.78 -17.25
C ASP A 296 -18.14 -18.72 -17.31
N LEU A 297 -18.05 -19.73 -16.43
CA LEU A 297 -17.02 -20.77 -16.50
C LEU A 297 -17.32 -21.80 -17.59
N TYR A 298 -18.60 -22.04 -17.90
CA TYR A 298 -19.03 -23.06 -18.86
C TYR A 298 -19.19 -22.49 -20.28
N ASN A 299 -19.47 -21.19 -20.41
CA ASN A 299 -19.70 -20.52 -21.70
C ASN A 299 -18.42 -20.22 -22.53
N LYS A 300 -17.22 -20.47 -21.98
CA LYS A 300 -15.94 -20.31 -22.72
C LYS A 300 -15.39 -21.61 -23.31
N GLY A 301 -16.18 -22.68 -23.27
CA GLY A 301 -15.85 -24.00 -23.82
C GLY A 301 -16.23 -24.23 -25.28
N ASN A 302 -16.71 -23.21 -26.00
CA ASN A 302 -16.95 -23.23 -27.45
C ASN A 302 -15.95 -22.33 -28.18
#